data_AF-A0A1V5PE83-F1
#
_entry.id   AF-A0A1V5PE83-F1
#
_cell.length_a   1.000
_cell.length_b   1.000
_cell.length_c   1.000
_cell.angle_alpha   90.00
_cell.angle_beta   90.00
_cell.angle_gamma   90.00
#
_symmetry.space_group_name_H-M   'P 1'
#
loop_
_entity.id
_entity.type
_entity.pdbx_description
1 polymer ?
#
loop_
_entity_poly.entity_id
_entity_poly.type
_entity_poly.pdbx_seq_one_letter_code
_entity_poly.pdbx_strand_id
1 'polypeptide(L)'
;MQDSLKSIIDEYFRKEEELEKNNFDQLTLYIYSLESQTNSDLYMLAKLLKKEDLDKMVSYFDGDVIRLPSKEEYKSCVLTALCFYLKEIKQWTWPEIKQYLNLPDNYKDELSSISIGGKINKVKASLGKDLLKALYATEENDFKKFWLSLKDETAKRDYGF
;
A
#
# COMPACT_ATOMS: atom_id res chain seq x y z
N MET A 1 -15.87 -21.08 21.05
CA MET A 1 -15.08 -20.68 22.25
C MET A 1 -14.68 -19.20 22.18
N GLN A 2 -14.36 -18.64 21.00
CA GLN A 2 -14.18 -17.19 20.80
C GLN A 2 -15.43 -16.36 21.14
N ASP A 3 -16.64 -16.88 20.90
CA ASP A 3 -17.89 -16.14 21.16
C ASP A 3 -18.22 -15.93 22.64
N SER A 4 -17.65 -16.71 23.56
CA SER A 4 -17.94 -16.56 25.00
C SER A 4 -17.05 -15.54 25.69
N LEU A 5 -15.83 -15.33 25.21
CA LEU A 5 -14.92 -14.35 25.79
C LEU A 5 -15.37 -12.93 25.45
N LYS A 6 -15.79 -12.74 24.19
CA LYS A 6 -16.32 -11.47 23.70
C LYS A 6 -17.58 -11.06 24.47
N SER A 7 -18.49 -12.01 24.73
CA SER A 7 -19.70 -11.72 25.51
C SER A 7 -19.42 -11.39 26.98
N ILE A 8 -18.43 -12.03 27.61
CA ILE A 8 -18.02 -11.73 28.99
C ILE A 8 -17.39 -10.33 29.09
N ILE A 9 -16.57 -9.97 28.11
CA ILE A 9 -15.94 -8.64 27.99
C ILE A 9 -17.03 -7.58 27.76
N ASP A 10 -17.96 -7.82 26.84
CA ASP A 10 -19.04 -6.89 26.52
C ASP A 10 -20.04 -6.72 27.68
N GLU A 11 -20.19 -7.72 28.54
CA GLU A 11 -21.01 -7.66 29.77
C GLU A 11 -20.31 -6.84 30.87
N TYR A 12 -18.99 -6.95 30.99
CA TYR A 12 -18.19 -6.25 32.00
C TYR A 12 -18.17 -4.71 31.81
N PHE A 13 -18.13 -4.22 30.56
CA PHE A 13 -17.89 -2.79 30.30
C PHE A 13 -19.14 -1.88 30.29
N ARG A 14 -20.33 -2.39 30.61
CA ARG A 14 -21.61 -1.76 30.19
C ARG A 14 -22.00 -0.38 30.72
N LYS A 15 -21.22 0.34 31.57
CA LYS A 15 -21.55 1.74 32.02
C LYS A 15 -20.38 2.70 32.37
N GLU A 16 -19.11 2.27 32.37
CA GLU A 16 -17.90 3.12 32.61
C GLU A 16 -16.99 3.22 31.34
N GLU A 17 -17.65 3.22 30.19
CA GLU A 17 -17.45 2.25 29.10
C GLU A 17 -16.29 2.52 28.10
N GLU A 18 -15.67 3.72 28.09
CA GLU A 18 -14.56 4.03 27.18
C GLU A 18 -13.19 4.07 27.86
N LEU A 19 -13.11 4.62 29.08
CA LEU A 19 -11.84 4.82 29.79
C LEU A 19 -11.29 3.48 30.29
N GLU A 20 -12.16 2.61 30.79
CA GLU A 20 -11.79 1.28 31.27
C GLU A 20 -11.45 0.31 30.13
N LYS A 21 -12.15 0.42 28.99
CA LYS A 21 -11.84 -0.35 27.79
C LYS A 21 -10.45 -0.02 27.26
N ASN A 22 -10.13 1.28 27.16
CA ASN A 22 -8.80 1.75 26.77
C ASN A 22 -7.71 1.28 27.73
N ASN A 23 -7.97 1.31 29.04
CA ASN A 23 -7.03 0.80 30.05
C ASN A 23 -6.79 -0.71 29.88
N PHE A 24 -7.85 -1.47 29.62
CA PHE A 24 -7.77 -2.90 29.37
C PHE A 24 -6.98 -3.24 28.09
N ASP A 25 -7.19 -2.49 27.01
CA ASP A 25 -6.42 -2.67 25.77
C ASP A 25 -4.94 -2.33 25.98
N GLN A 26 -4.66 -1.21 26.66
CA GLN A 26 -3.28 -0.81 26.99
C GLN A 26 -2.59 -1.86 27.86
N LEU A 27 -3.30 -2.44 28.83
CA LEU A 27 -2.80 -3.52 29.65
C LEU A 27 -2.53 -4.79 28.83
N THR A 28 -3.44 -5.15 27.92
CA THR A 28 -3.28 -6.31 27.02
C THR A 28 -2.04 -6.17 26.14
N LEU A 29 -1.85 -5.01 25.54
CA LEU A 29 -0.69 -4.71 24.70
C LEU A 29 0.61 -4.68 25.52
N TYR A 30 0.55 -4.17 26.74
CA TYR A 30 1.69 -4.19 27.66
C TYR A 30 2.08 -5.62 28.05
N ILE A 31 1.12 -6.47 28.38
CA ILE A 31 1.35 -7.90 28.67
C ILE A 31 1.97 -8.59 27.44
N TYR A 32 1.39 -8.38 26.26
CA TYR A 32 1.94 -8.89 25.01
C TYR A 32 3.40 -8.47 24.82
N SER A 33 3.74 -7.24 25.18
CA SER A 33 5.11 -6.74 25.08
C SER A 33 6.11 -7.40 26.05
N LEU A 34 5.64 -7.83 27.21
CA LEU A 34 6.44 -8.55 28.20
C LEU A 34 6.65 -10.01 27.79
N GLU A 35 5.65 -10.63 27.16
CA GLU A 35 5.69 -12.03 26.73
C GLU A 35 6.49 -12.22 25.43
N SER A 36 6.43 -11.25 24.51
CA SER A 36 7.27 -11.23 23.32
C SER A 36 8.69 -10.80 23.71
N GLN A 37 9.54 -11.77 24.07
CA GLN A 37 10.94 -11.57 24.51
C GLN A 37 11.85 -10.83 23.48
N THR A 38 11.31 -10.48 22.33
CA THR A 38 11.93 -9.68 21.25
C THR A 38 10.95 -8.58 20.84
N ASN A 39 11.36 -7.31 20.96
CA ASN A 39 10.71 -6.10 20.43
C ASN A 39 9.26 -6.28 19.95
N SER A 40 8.31 -5.96 20.83
CA SER A 40 6.89 -6.06 20.53
C SER A 40 6.43 -5.00 19.53
N ASP A 41 6.54 -5.32 18.24
CA ASP A 41 6.10 -4.45 17.15
C ASP A 41 4.62 -4.06 17.32
N LEU A 42 3.78 -4.97 17.82
CA LEU A 42 2.35 -4.70 18.05
C LEU A 42 2.10 -3.66 19.15
N TYR A 43 2.84 -3.71 20.26
CA TYR A 43 2.73 -2.69 21.31
C TYR A 43 3.20 -1.32 20.81
N MET A 44 4.26 -1.27 19.99
CA MET A 44 4.70 -0.03 19.36
C MET A 44 3.64 0.52 18.38
N LEU A 45 3.06 -0.34 17.55
CA LEU A 45 2.00 0.03 16.61
C LEU A 45 0.75 0.52 17.33
N ALA A 46 0.40 -0.07 18.46
CA ALA A 46 -0.74 0.36 19.27
C ALA A 46 -0.60 1.74 19.91
N LYS A 47 0.65 2.22 20.09
CA LYS A 47 0.89 3.62 20.50
C LYS A 47 0.70 4.62 19.35
N LEU A 48 0.76 4.16 18.11
CA LEU A 48 0.76 5.01 16.91
C LEU A 48 -0.59 4.99 16.18
N LEU A 49 -1.31 3.88 16.27
CA LEU A 49 -2.59 3.67 15.58
C LEU A 49 -3.75 3.86 16.55
N LYS A 50 -4.90 4.28 15.99
CA LYS A 50 -6.17 4.19 16.73
C LYS A 50 -6.54 2.73 16.89
N LYS A 51 -7.29 2.43 17.95
CA LYS A 51 -7.70 1.07 18.27
C LYS A 51 -8.37 0.36 17.09
N GLU A 52 -9.27 1.04 16.38
CA GLU A 52 -10.02 0.45 15.27
C GLU A 52 -9.10 0.06 14.09
N ASP A 53 -8.02 0.80 13.88
CA ASP A 53 -7.06 0.53 12.82
C ASP A 53 -6.08 -0.58 13.22
N LEU A 54 -5.74 -0.65 14.51
CA LEU A 54 -4.96 -1.74 15.07
C LEU A 54 -5.73 -3.07 15.00
N ASP A 55 -7.00 -3.08 15.39
CA ASP A 55 -7.85 -4.28 15.36
C ASP A 55 -8.01 -4.81 13.92
N LYS A 56 -8.16 -3.91 12.94
CA LYS A 56 -8.15 -4.27 11.51
C LYS A 56 -6.82 -4.85 11.07
N MET A 57 -5.71 -4.25 11.51
CA MET A 57 -4.37 -4.74 11.19
C MET A 57 -4.18 -6.16 11.76
N VAL A 58 -4.48 -6.38 13.03
CA VAL A 58 -4.40 -7.70 13.67
C VAL A 58 -5.27 -8.71 12.93
N SER A 59 -6.51 -8.33 12.57
CA SER A 59 -7.42 -9.23 11.85
C SER A 59 -6.95 -9.55 10.42
N TYR A 60 -6.32 -8.59 9.72
CA TYR A 60 -5.84 -8.78 8.35
C TYR A 60 -4.64 -9.73 8.27
N PHE A 61 -3.89 -9.85 9.35
CA PHE A 61 -2.68 -10.66 9.42
C PHE A 61 -2.80 -11.84 10.39
N ASP A 62 -4.02 -12.21 10.78
CA ASP A 62 -4.27 -13.38 11.62
C ASP A 62 -3.80 -14.65 10.88
N GLY A 63 -2.72 -15.25 11.39
CA GLY A 63 -2.08 -16.44 10.80
C GLY A 63 -0.94 -16.16 9.80
N ASP A 64 -0.68 -14.91 9.44
CA ASP A 64 0.35 -14.52 8.47
C ASP A 64 1.53 -13.77 9.11
N VAL A 65 2.76 -14.03 8.63
CA VAL A 65 3.95 -13.29 9.09
C VAL A 65 4.05 -11.95 8.35
N ILE A 66 3.89 -10.86 9.10
CA ILE A 66 4.10 -9.51 8.56
C ILE A 66 5.60 -9.23 8.44
N ARG A 67 6.06 -8.99 7.21
CA ARG A 67 7.38 -8.37 6.98
C ARG A 67 7.18 -6.88 6.75
N LEU A 68 7.43 -6.08 7.79
CA LEU A 68 7.49 -4.63 7.65
C LEU A 68 8.70 -4.23 6.81
N PRO A 69 8.58 -3.24 5.92
CA PRO A 69 9.73 -2.73 5.18
C PRO A 69 10.69 -2.03 6.14
N SER A 70 11.98 -2.15 5.89
CA SER A 70 12.98 -1.29 6.54
C SER A 70 12.74 0.17 6.17
N LYS A 71 13.25 1.08 7.01
CA LYS A 71 13.17 2.53 6.77
C LYS A 71 13.68 2.92 5.38
N GLU A 72 14.76 2.29 4.92
CA GLU A 72 15.37 2.60 3.62
C GLU A 72 14.58 2.01 2.45
N GLU A 73 14.01 0.81 2.60
CA GLU A 73 13.05 0.26 1.62
C GLU A 73 11.83 1.17 1.48
N TYR A 74 11.25 1.61 2.60
CA TYR A 74 10.09 2.51 2.60
C TYR A 74 10.41 3.85 1.91
N LYS A 75 11.50 4.51 2.29
CA LYS A 75 11.94 5.76 1.64
C LYS A 75 12.15 5.56 0.14
N SER A 76 12.78 4.45 -0.27
CA SER A 76 13.00 4.15 -1.68
C SER A 76 11.70 3.98 -2.45
N CYS A 77 10.70 3.33 -1.85
CA CYS A 77 9.36 3.21 -2.41
C CYS A 77 8.66 4.57 -2.54
N VAL A 78 8.69 5.40 -1.49
CA VAL A 78 8.10 6.75 -1.51
C VAL A 78 8.76 7.63 -2.57
N LEU A 79 10.10 7.64 -2.64
CA LEU A 79 10.85 8.39 -3.65
C LEU A 79 10.51 7.91 -5.07
N THR A 80 10.42 6.59 -5.27
CA THR A 80 10.03 6.02 -6.57
C THR A 80 8.62 6.43 -6.96
N ALA A 81 7.66 6.41 -6.02
CA ALA A 81 6.28 6.83 -6.26
C ALA A 81 6.19 8.32 -6.61
N LEU A 82 6.93 9.18 -5.90
CA LEU A 82 7.01 10.60 -6.19
C LEU A 82 7.59 10.86 -7.58
N CYS A 83 8.72 10.23 -7.91
CA CYS A 83 9.32 10.34 -9.24
C CYS A 83 8.41 9.80 -10.35
N PHE A 84 7.69 8.69 -10.10
CA PHE A 84 6.69 8.17 -11.04
C PHE A 84 5.61 9.21 -11.32
N TYR A 85 5.04 9.82 -10.27
CA TYR A 85 4.00 10.82 -10.41
C TYR A 85 4.49 12.04 -11.21
N LEU A 86 5.65 12.59 -10.86
CA LEU A 86 6.21 13.74 -11.55
C LEU A 86 6.55 13.40 -13.02
N LYS A 87 7.09 12.20 -13.26
CA LYS A 87 7.54 11.80 -14.59
C LYS A 87 6.40 11.43 -15.53
N GLU A 88 5.46 10.60 -15.06
CA GLU A 88 4.42 9.99 -15.91
C GLU A 88 3.10 10.74 -15.86
N ILE A 89 2.76 11.38 -14.74
CA ILE A 89 1.49 12.11 -14.60
C ILE A 89 1.69 13.59 -14.91
N LYS A 90 2.75 14.22 -14.35
CA LYS A 90 3.07 15.64 -14.62
C LYS A 90 3.94 15.85 -15.85
N GLN A 91 4.44 14.77 -16.48
CA GLN A 91 5.25 14.81 -17.69
C GLN A 91 6.56 15.61 -17.55
N TRP A 92 7.10 15.71 -16.34
CA TRP A 92 8.35 16.42 -16.09
C TRP A 92 9.57 15.64 -16.63
N THR A 93 10.62 16.37 -16.95
CA THR A 93 11.93 15.83 -17.32
C THR A 93 12.75 15.51 -16.07
N TRP A 94 13.75 14.63 -16.21
CA TRP A 94 14.65 14.31 -15.09
C TRP A 94 15.39 15.53 -14.52
N PRO A 95 15.87 16.49 -15.34
CA PRO A 95 16.42 17.74 -14.84
C PRO A 95 15.44 18.53 -13.95
N GLU A 96 14.19 18.69 -14.39
CA GLU A 96 13.15 19.41 -13.62
C GLU A 96 12.84 18.69 -12.30
N ILE A 97 12.73 17.36 -12.32
CA ILE A 97 12.51 16.55 -11.12
C ILE A 97 13.67 16.72 -10.12
N LYS A 98 14.92 16.65 -10.60
CA LYS A 98 16.11 16.82 -9.75
C LYS A 98 16.19 18.21 -9.15
N GLN A 99 15.87 19.24 -9.94
CA GLN A 99 15.82 20.62 -9.48
C GLN A 99 14.71 20.83 -8.44
N TYR A 100 13.52 20.27 -8.68
CA TYR A 100 12.39 20.39 -7.76
C TYR A 100 12.64 19.71 -6.41
N LEU A 101 13.21 18.50 -6.43
CA LEU A 101 13.48 17.76 -5.19
C LEU A 101 14.68 18.35 -4.41
N ASN A 102 15.59 19.03 -5.10
CA ASN A 102 16.75 19.74 -4.52
C ASN A 102 17.40 18.98 -3.35
N LEU A 103 17.63 17.67 -3.54
CA LEU A 103 18.12 16.83 -2.46
C LEU A 103 19.57 17.20 -2.10
N PRO A 104 19.94 17.19 -0.82
CA PRO A 104 21.31 17.46 -0.40
C PRO A 104 22.28 16.41 -0.96
N ASP A 105 23.57 16.75 -1.06
CA ASP A 105 24.57 15.97 -1.80
C ASP A 105 24.65 14.49 -1.40
N ASN A 106 24.40 14.20 -0.12
CA ASN A 106 24.37 12.85 0.43
C ASN A 106 23.18 11.98 -0.04
N TYR A 107 22.19 12.55 -0.71
CA TYR A 107 21.03 11.83 -1.27
C TYR A 107 21.01 11.87 -2.82
N LYS A 108 22.03 12.45 -3.47
CA LYS A 108 22.09 12.53 -4.94
C LYS A 108 22.18 11.16 -5.60
N ASP A 109 22.84 10.20 -4.96
CA ASP A 109 22.95 8.82 -5.46
C ASP A 109 21.62 8.07 -5.39
N GLU A 110 20.75 8.41 -4.42
CA GLU A 110 19.40 7.85 -4.32
C GLU A 110 18.51 8.30 -5.49
N LEU A 111 18.78 9.49 -6.05
CA LEU A 111 18.11 10.08 -7.22
C LEU A 111 18.75 9.68 -8.57
N SER A 112 19.34 8.49 -8.64
CA SER A 112 19.84 7.93 -9.91
C SER A 112 18.68 7.73 -10.90
N SER A 113 18.66 8.54 -11.96
CA SER A 113 17.67 8.43 -13.05
C SER A 113 17.69 7.08 -13.75
N ILE A 114 18.82 6.37 -13.69
CA ILE A 114 18.96 5.00 -14.21
C ILE A 114 18.25 4.01 -13.28
N SER A 115 18.55 4.05 -11.98
CA SER A 115 17.95 3.13 -11.00
C SER A 115 16.45 3.37 -10.83
N ILE A 116 16.04 4.63 -10.62
CA ILE A 116 14.62 4.99 -10.46
C ILE A 116 13.88 4.82 -11.78
N GLY A 117 14.48 5.19 -12.92
CA GLY A 117 13.88 4.98 -14.24
C GLY A 117 13.56 3.50 -14.49
N GLY A 118 14.49 2.60 -14.13
CA GLY A 118 14.24 1.15 -14.18
C GLY A 118 13.07 0.71 -13.29
N LYS A 119 12.97 1.25 -12.07
CA LYS A 119 11.83 0.97 -11.16
C LYS A 119 10.51 1.50 -11.71
N ILE A 120 10.48 2.73 -12.23
CA ILE A 120 9.29 3.33 -12.88
C ILE A 120 8.81 2.44 -14.04
N ASN A 121 9.71 1.98 -14.90
CA ASN A 121 9.34 1.11 -16.01
C ASN A 121 8.74 -0.22 -15.53
N LYS A 122 9.27 -0.80 -14.45
CA LYS A 122 8.68 -2.00 -13.82
C LYS A 122 7.28 -1.72 -13.27
N VAL A 123 7.09 -0.57 -12.61
CA VAL A 123 5.77 -0.14 -12.13
C VAL A 123 4.79 0.01 -13.29
N LYS A 124 5.17 0.68 -14.39
CA LYS A 124 4.33 0.81 -15.59
C LYS A 124 3.95 -0.54 -16.17
N ALA A 125 4.93 -1.45 -16.28
CA ALA A 125 4.68 -2.79 -16.80
C ALA A 125 3.72 -3.59 -15.91
N SER A 126 3.84 -3.47 -14.58
CA SER A 126 2.91 -4.11 -13.64
C SER A 126 1.52 -3.50 -13.75
N LEU A 127 1.40 -2.16 -13.67
CA LEU A 127 0.13 -1.47 -13.81
C LEU A 127 -0.57 -1.82 -15.12
N GLY A 128 0.16 -1.91 -16.23
CA GLY A 128 -0.40 -2.36 -17.50
C GLY A 128 -0.94 -3.79 -17.45
N LYS A 129 -0.20 -4.72 -16.83
CA LYS A 129 -0.65 -6.11 -16.63
C LYS A 129 -1.87 -6.20 -15.72
N ASP A 130 -1.86 -5.47 -14.61
CA ASP A 130 -2.94 -5.47 -13.62
C ASP A 130 -4.20 -4.82 -14.20
N LEU A 131 -4.05 -3.75 -14.97
CA LEU A 131 -5.14 -3.12 -15.71
C LEU A 131 -5.70 -4.06 -16.77
N LEU A 132 -4.85 -4.75 -17.54
CA LEU A 132 -5.31 -5.77 -18.50
C LEU A 132 -6.08 -6.88 -17.80
N LYS A 133 -5.54 -7.40 -16.70
CA LYS A 133 -6.21 -8.42 -15.88
C LYS A 133 -7.56 -7.93 -15.37
N ALA A 134 -7.63 -6.69 -14.89
CA ALA A 134 -8.87 -6.07 -14.46
C ALA A 134 -9.85 -5.94 -15.63
N LEU A 135 -9.44 -5.40 -16.78
CA LEU A 135 -10.28 -5.27 -17.99
C LEU A 135 -10.81 -6.63 -18.47
N TYR A 136 -9.98 -7.67 -18.50
CA TYR A 136 -10.40 -9.02 -18.85
C TYR A 136 -11.36 -9.64 -17.83
N ALA A 137 -11.24 -9.27 -16.55
CA ALA A 137 -12.19 -9.68 -15.51
C ALA A 137 -13.51 -8.90 -15.60
N THR A 138 -13.50 -7.67 -16.11
CA THR A 138 -14.68 -6.82 -16.24
C THR A 138 -15.54 -7.18 -17.45
N GLU A 139 -14.96 -7.74 -18.53
CA GLU A 139 -15.66 -7.86 -19.81
C GLU A 139 -15.39 -9.18 -20.55
N GLU A 140 -16.28 -10.17 -20.37
CA GLU A 140 -16.39 -11.28 -21.33
C GLU A 140 -17.04 -10.83 -22.66
N ASN A 141 -17.62 -9.61 -22.75
CA ASN A 141 -18.33 -9.17 -23.96
C ASN A 141 -18.06 -7.74 -24.45
N ASP A 142 -17.87 -6.73 -23.60
CA ASP A 142 -17.88 -5.33 -24.07
C ASP A 142 -16.48 -4.79 -24.45
N PHE A 143 -15.41 -5.18 -23.75
CA PHE A 143 -14.02 -4.84 -24.14
C PHE A 143 -13.68 -5.45 -25.49
N LYS A 144 -14.09 -6.70 -25.67
CA LYS A 144 -13.82 -7.48 -26.87
C LYS A 144 -14.47 -6.81 -28.09
N LYS A 145 -15.70 -6.30 -27.94
CA LYS A 145 -16.38 -5.53 -29.00
C LYS A 145 -15.65 -4.21 -29.29
N PHE A 146 -15.27 -3.47 -28.25
CA PHE A 146 -14.54 -2.20 -28.41
C PHE A 146 -13.16 -2.39 -29.06
N TRP A 147 -12.42 -3.42 -28.66
CA TRP A 147 -11.09 -3.70 -29.23
C TRP A 147 -11.18 -4.19 -30.67
N LEU A 148 -12.20 -5.00 -31.00
CA LEU A 148 -12.48 -5.40 -32.38
C LEU A 148 -12.89 -4.21 -33.26
N SER A 149 -13.68 -3.26 -32.75
CA SER A 149 -14.04 -2.05 -33.51
C SER A 149 -12.84 -1.17 -33.82
N LEU A 150 -11.87 -1.05 -32.90
CA LEU A 150 -10.63 -0.32 -33.14
C LEU A 150 -9.76 -1.00 -34.21
N LYS A 151 -9.71 -2.33 -34.23
CA LYS A 151 -8.96 -3.10 -35.22
C LYS A 151 -9.54 -2.95 -36.64
N ASP A 152 -10.86 -2.97 -36.77
CA ASP A 152 -11.53 -2.81 -38.06
C ASP A 152 -11.36 -1.38 -38.62
N GLU A 153 -11.30 -0.36 -37.77
CA GLU A 153 -10.99 1.02 -38.20
C GLU A 153 -9.55 1.17 -38.70
N THR A 154 -8.57 0.50 -38.07
CA THR A 154 -7.19 0.49 -38.58
C THR A 154 -7.06 -0.25 -39.91
N ALA A 155 -7.79 -1.36 -40.10
CA ALA A 155 -7.80 -2.10 -41.36
C ALA A 155 -8.44 -1.30 -42.52
N LYS A 156 -9.45 -0.46 -42.23
CA LYS A 156 -10.05 0.44 -43.23
C LYS A 156 -9.12 1.59 -43.64
N ARG A 157 -8.31 2.10 -42.72
CA ARG A 157 -7.31 3.15 -43.02
C ARG A 157 -6.16 2.63 -43.89
N ASP A 158 -5.72 1.40 -43.68
CA ASP A 158 -4.57 0.84 -44.40
C ASP A 158 -4.92 0.27 -45.79
N TYR A 159 -6.20 0.00 -46.07
CA TYR A 159 -6.67 -0.59 -47.34
C TYR A 159 -7.69 0.24 -48.14
N GLY A 160 -7.88 1.51 -47.80
CA GLY A 160 -8.57 2.49 -48.67
C GLY A 160 -9.89 2.02 -49.28
N PHE A 161 -10.96 1.97 -48.47
CA PHE A 161 -12.34 2.07 -48.94
C PHE A 161 -13.00 3.29 -48.31
#